data_AF-A0A5W9CME0-F1
#
_entry.id   AF-A0A5W9CME0-F1
#
_cell.length_a   1.000
_cell.length_b   1.000
_cell.length_c   1.000
_cell.angle_alpha   90.00
_cell.angle_beta   90.00
_cell.angle_gamma   90.00
#
_symmetry.space_group_name_H-M   'P 1'
#
loop_
_entity.id
_entity.type
_entity.pdbx_description
1 polymer ?
#
loop_
_entity_poly.entity_id
_entity_poly.type
_entity_poly.pdbx_seq_one_letter_code
_entity_poly.pdbx_strand_id
1 'polypeptide(L)'
;MKRIKSTNDLPKSFSLTKYDGLEHLSDSDLLEQLSIRVYVSDIFEFNFENAEMRFGNPDFFLESGSEFVIPEIQAIKASNKNKERLNEIYPPILTLDTGWGVTPMTRGMLTYLNFMEAQYGYGKGNPLIKNDFIACVDADKQAALNREPINLLLDALKNQMFIDVDLSLSNEILIKNFTRMLNIWRGQLQLQPQKKPFNNQWSVARKKIIEYKLIPLLDLKYWEKVTGNVISVGVYVAALFPYGEQDSNSFKQVIMKNLLDITTKESIEKFRAEISK
;
A
#
# COMPACT_ATOMS: atom_id res chain seq x y z
N MET A 1 17.11 -12.79 16.04
CA MET A 1 16.77 -13.59 14.84
C MET A 1 16.82 -15.08 15.18
N LYS A 2 15.65 -15.72 15.39
CA LYS A 2 15.53 -17.17 15.66
C LYS A 2 14.93 -17.87 14.44
N ARG A 3 15.43 -19.06 14.11
CA ARG A 3 14.77 -19.93 13.12
C ARG A 3 13.67 -20.74 13.81
N ILE A 4 12.43 -20.57 13.35
CA ILE A 4 11.23 -21.23 13.86
C ILE A 4 11.09 -22.60 13.18
N LYS A 5 11.16 -23.66 13.99
CA LYS A 5 11.16 -25.06 13.54
C LYS A 5 9.96 -25.86 14.05
N SER A 6 9.12 -25.26 14.91
CA SER A 6 7.90 -25.86 15.44
C SER A 6 6.73 -24.90 15.27
N THR A 7 5.53 -25.42 15.06
CA THR A 7 4.28 -24.64 15.08
C THR A 7 4.00 -24.06 16.47
N ASN A 8 4.53 -24.66 17.55
CA ASN A 8 4.40 -24.14 18.92
C ASN A 8 5.16 -22.83 19.15
N ASP A 9 6.14 -22.52 18.30
CA ASP A 9 6.93 -21.29 18.35
C ASP A 9 6.31 -20.17 17.48
N LEU A 10 5.16 -20.41 16.83
CA LEU A 10 4.40 -19.39 16.11
C LEU A 10 3.71 -18.42 17.09
N PRO A 11 3.31 -17.21 16.65
CA PRO A 11 2.57 -16.29 17.49
C PRO A 11 1.33 -16.98 18.07
N LYS A 12 1.16 -16.92 19.39
CA LYS A 12 0.06 -17.59 20.12
C LYS A 12 -1.32 -17.17 19.63
N SER A 13 -1.43 -15.99 19.04
CA SER A 13 -2.68 -15.48 18.47
C SER A 13 -3.05 -16.13 17.14
N PHE A 14 -2.12 -16.75 16.42
CA PHE A 14 -2.39 -17.38 15.14
C PHE A 14 -3.18 -18.67 15.33
N SER A 15 -4.33 -18.74 14.67
CA SER A 15 -5.14 -19.96 14.57
C SER A 15 -5.78 -19.99 13.20
N LEU A 16 -5.68 -21.13 12.51
CA LEU A 16 -6.26 -21.27 11.18
C LEU A 16 -7.79 -21.12 11.20
N THR A 17 -8.45 -21.57 12.27
CA THR A 17 -9.90 -21.51 12.43
C THR A 17 -10.46 -20.09 12.39
N LYS A 18 -9.65 -19.09 12.73
CA LYS A 18 -10.09 -17.70 12.66
C LYS A 18 -10.30 -17.25 11.22
N TYR A 19 -9.72 -17.93 10.24
CA TYR A 19 -9.83 -17.61 8.82
C TYR A 19 -10.93 -18.37 8.09
N ASP A 20 -11.68 -19.24 8.77
CA ASP A 20 -12.70 -20.11 8.14
C ASP A 20 -13.79 -19.28 7.43
N GLY A 21 -14.12 -18.09 7.95
CA GLY A 21 -15.09 -17.19 7.33
C GLY A 21 -14.68 -16.58 5.98
N LEU A 22 -13.41 -16.65 5.58
CA LEU A 22 -12.92 -16.04 4.33
C LEU A 22 -13.62 -16.59 3.09
N GLU A 23 -14.02 -17.86 3.09
CA GLU A 23 -14.66 -18.48 1.94
C GLU A 23 -16.06 -17.93 1.67
N HIS A 24 -16.72 -17.41 2.72
CA HIS A 24 -18.07 -16.86 2.69
C HIS A 24 -18.10 -15.35 2.41
N LEU A 25 -16.95 -14.70 2.37
CA LEU A 25 -16.87 -13.28 2.04
C LEU A 25 -17.29 -13.00 0.60
N SER A 26 -17.90 -11.83 0.41
CA SER A 26 -18.15 -11.29 -0.92
C SER A 26 -16.82 -11.05 -1.65
N ASP A 27 -16.89 -10.92 -2.98
CA ASP A 27 -15.71 -10.62 -3.79
C ASP A 27 -15.03 -9.32 -3.38
N SER A 28 -15.84 -8.30 -3.06
CA SER A 28 -15.36 -7.01 -2.57
C SER A 28 -14.65 -7.14 -1.23
N ASP A 29 -15.27 -7.83 -0.26
CA ASP A 29 -14.72 -7.94 1.09
C ASP A 29 -13.43 -8.78 1.11
N LEU A 30 -13.39 -9.87 0.34
CA LEU A 30 -12.19 -10.71 0.23
C LEU A 30 -11.04 -9.95 -0.45
N LEU A 31 -11.32 -9.18 -1.49
CA LEU A 31 -10.31 -8.33 -2.12
C LEU A 31 -9.83 -7.23 -1.16
N GLU A 32 -10.72 -6.64 -0.37
CA GLU A 32 -10.35 -5.66 0.65
C GLU A 32 -9.40 -6.26 1.68
N GLN A 33 -9.71 -7.45 2.23
CA GLN A 33 -8.86 -8.19 3.16
C GLN A 33 -7.45 -8.41 2.61
N LEU A 34 -7.34 -8.80 1.34
CA LEU A 34 -6.06 -8.99 0.67
C LEU A 34 -5.32 -7.66 0.50
N SER A 35 -6.01 -6.63 -0.01
CA SER A 35 -5.42 -5.33 -0.34
C SER A 35 -4.84 -4.61 0.88
N ILE A 36 -5.54 -4.66 2.03
CA ILE A 36 -5.06 -4.04 3.27
C ILE A 36 -3.74 -4.67 3.72
N ARG A 37 -3.62 -6.00 3.62
CA ARG A 37 -2.39 -6.71 4.02
C ARG A 37 -1.21 -6.41 3.10
N VAL A 38 -1.47 -6.27 1.81
CA VAL A 38 -0.44 -5.82 0.84
C VAL A 38 0.01 -4.40 1.19
N TYR A 39 -0.93 -3.49 1.45
CA TYR A 39 -0.64 -2.10 1.79
C TYR A 39 0.14 -1.97 3.12
N VAL A 40 -0.27 -2.72 4.14
CA VAL A 40 0.44 -2.83 5.43
C VAL A 40 1.84 -3.43 5.24
N SER A 41 2.02 -4.47 4.42
CA SER A 41 3.37 -5.00 4.17
C SER A 41 4.31 -3.96 3.55
N ASP A 42 3.79 -3.08 2.69
CA ASP A 42 4.52 -2.03 1.99
C ASP A 42 4.87 -0.82 2.88
N ILE A 43 3.93 -0.35 3.72
CA ILE A 43 4.21 0.78 4.63
C ILE A 43 5.22 0.40 5.70
N PHE A 44 5.14 -0.82 6.22
CA PHE A 44 5.91 -1.25 7.39
C PHE A 44 7.34 -1.68 7.02
N GLU A 45 7.89 -1.18 5.90
CA GLU A 45 9.33 -0.95 5.78
C GLU A 45 9.81 0.18 6.73
N PHE A 46 8.89 0.96 7.32
CA PHE A 46 9.17 1.99 8.33
C PHE A 46 8.70 1.55 9.74
N ASN A 47 9.63 0.97 10.52
CA ASN A 47 9.59 0.71 11.97
C ASN A 47 8.47 -0.20 12.53
N PHE A 48 8.79 -1.03 13.55
CA PHE A 48 8.07 -1.06 14.84
C PHE A 48 8.60 -2.13 15.80
N GLU A 49 8.70 -1.74 17.08
CA GLU A 49 8.98 -2.58 18.25
C GLU A 49 7.74 -3.25 18.88
N ASN A 50 6.54 -3.18 18.29
CA ASN A 50 5.31 -3.66 18.96
C ASN A 50 4.35 -4.52 18.08
N ALA A 51 4.86 -5.30 17.13
CA ALA A 51 4.03 -6.13 16.24
C ALA A 51 3.64 -7.51 16.80
N GLU A 52 3.28 -7.58 18.07
CA GLU A 52 2.48 -8.71 18.57
C GLU A 52 0.99 -8.57 18.20
N MET A 53 0.60 -7.54 17.43
CA MET A 53 -0.80 -7.25 17.13
C MET A 53 -1.46 -8.29 16.22
N ARG A 54 -2.19 -9.21 16.88
CA ARG A 54 -3.55 -9.66 16.54
C ARG A 54 -3.77 -10.27 15.14
N PHE A 55 -2.81 -11.04 14.64
CA PHE A 55 -3.00 -11.92 13.49
C PHE A 55 -4.09 -12.97 13.76
N GLY A 56 -4.95 -13.22 12.78
CA GLY A 56 -5.91 -14.32 12.84
C GLY A 56 -7.30 -13.99 12.32
N ASN A 57 -7.84 -12.81 12.61
CA ASN A 57 -9.28 -12.56 12.42
C ASN A 57 -9.57 -11.76 11.14
N PRO A 58 -10.27 -12.31 10.12
CA PRO A 58 -10.79 -11.58 8.97
C PRO A 58 -11.66 -10.39 9.39
N ASP A 59 -12.48 -10.61 10.42
CA ASP A 59 -13.35 -9.58 10.98
C ASP A 59 -12.54 -8.48 11.64
N PHE A 60 -11.29 -8.71 12.08
CA PHE A 60 -10.47 -7.61 12.60
C PHE A 60 -10.23 -6.54 11.54
N PHE A 61 -10.02 -6.88 10.28
CA PHE A 61 -9.83 -5.88 9.23
C PHE A 61 -11.16 -5.32 8.66
N LEU A 62 -12.29 -6.01 8.91
CA LEU A 62 -13.65 -5.53 8.58
C LEU A 62 -14.24 -4.64 9.70
N GLU A 63 -14.01 -5.00 10.96
CA GLU A 63 -14.47 -4.37 12.21
C GLU A 63 -13.45 -3.40 12.81
N SER A 64 -12.22 -3.30 12.26
CA SER A 64 -11.24 -2.29 12.73
C SER A 64 -11.65 -0.88 12.33
N GLY A 65 -12.58 -0.36 13.11
CA GLY A 65 -12.43 0.96 13.71
C GLY A 65 -11.40 0.98 14.86
N SER A 66 -10.54 -0.04 15.02
CA SER A 66 -9.60 -0.15 16.15
C SER A 66 -8.13 0.09 15.74
N GLU A 67 -7.63 1.25 16.17
CA GLU A 67 -6.31 1.55 16.72
C GLU A 67 -5.00 1.20 15.97
N PHE A 68 -5.03 0.60 14.78
CA PHE A 68 -3.91 0.77 13.83
C PHE A 68 -4.18 2.01 12.97
N VAL A 69 -3.86 3.16 13.54
CA VAL A 69 -4.09 4.47 12.94
C VAL A 69 -3.01 4.70 11.89
N ILE A 70 -3.32 4.39 10.63
CA ILE A 70 -2.77 5.17 9.51
C ILE A 70 -3.74 6.35 9.37
N PRO A 71 -3.36 7.58 9.78
CA PRO A 71 -4.25 8.75 9.76
C PRO A 71 -4.92 8.95 8.39
N GLU A 72 -4.24 8.61 7.29
CA GLU A 72 -4.84 8.68 5.95
C GLU A 72 -6.00 7.70 5.74
N ILE A 73 -5.92 6.45 6.22
CA ILE A 73 -7.00 5.47 6.02
C ILE A 73 -8.23 5.81 6.87
N GLN A 74 -8.04 6.26 8.11
CA GLN A 74 -9.16 6.74 8.93
C GLN A 74 -9.75 8.03 8.37
N ALA A 75 -8.95 8.97 7.86
CA ALA A 75 -9.48 10.17 7.21
C ALA A 75 -10.29 9.82 5.96
N ILE A 76 -9.84 8.88 5.14
CA ILE A 76 -10.55 8.42 3.93
C ILE A 76 -11.83 7.66 4.28
N LYS A 77 -11.78 6.70 5.22
CA LYS A 77 -12.96 5.91 5.64
C LYS A 77 -13.96 6.76 6.45
N ALA A 78 -13.51 7.63 7.34
CA ALA A 78 -14.36 8.55 8.10
C ALA A 78 -14.98 9.63 7.20
N SER A 79 -14.27 10.11 6.17
CA SER A 79 -14.82 11.05 5.18
C SER A 79 -15.97 10.44 4.39
N ASN A 80 -15.96 9.14 4.11
CA ASN A 80 -17.03 8.49 3.34
C ASN A 80 -18.20 8.05 4.22
N LYS A 81 -17.93 7.47 5.40
CA LYS A 81 -18.99 6.98 6.31
C LYS A 81 -19.67 8.09 7.12
N ASN A 82 -19.01 9.25 7.29
CA ASN A 82 -19.59 10.43 7.94
C ASN A 82 -19.80 11.60 6.96
N LYS A 83 -19.71 11.41 5.64
CA LYS A 83 -19.88 12.50 4.66
C LYS A 83 -21.21 13.22 4.87
N GLU A 84 -22.28 12.43 4.99
CA GLU A 84 -23.64 12.92 5.18
C GLU A 84 -23.77 13.63 6.54
N ARG A 85 -23.32 13.01 7.63
CA ARG A 85 -23.34 13.61 8.98
C ARG A 85 -22.49 14.89 9.09
N LEU A 86 -21.34 14.95 8.42
CA LEU A 86 -20.48 16.13 8.42
C LEU A 86 -21.09 17.25 7.58
N ASN A 87 -21.76 16.93 6.47
CA ASN A 87 -22.48 17.90 5.64
C ASN A 87 -23.75 18.46 6.33
N GLU A 88 -24.26 17.79 7.36
CA GLU A 88 -25.33 18.33 8.22
C GLU A 88 -24.83 19.42 9.20
N ILE A 89 -23.54 19.38 9.56
CA ILE A 89 -22.94 20.26 10.59
C ILE A 89 -22.07 21.34 9.94
N TYR A 90 -21.45 21.04 8.80
CA TYR A 90 -20.52 21.89 8.08
C TYR A 90 -20.91 22.01 6.60
N PRO A 91 -20.46 23.06 5.90
CA PRO A 91 -20.63 23.15 4.46
C PRO A 91 -20.09 21.90 3.75
N PRO A 92 -20.69 21.50 2.60
CA PRO A 92 -20.25 20.34 1.86
C PRO A 92 -18.75 20.38 1.57
N ILE A 93 -18.08 19.27 1.85
CA ILE A 93 -16.65 19.13 1.54
C ILE A 93 -16.48 19.18 0.01
N LEU A 94 -15.63 20.10 -0.46
CA LEU A 94 -15.27 20.19 -1.87
C LEU A 94 -14.45 18.95 -2.28
N THR A 95 -14.89 18.25 -3.33
CA THR A 95 -14.25 17.04 -3.81
C THR A 95 -14.08 17.06 -5.32
N LEU A 96 -12.97 16.51 -5.80
CA LEU A 96 -12.80 16.06 -7.19
C LEU A 96 -12.72 14.54 -7.18
N ASP A 97 -13.17 13.92 -8.27
CA ASP A 97 -13.07 12.48 -8.42
C ASP A 97 -11.61 12.02 -8.43
N THR A 98 -11.38 10.84 -7.84
CA THR A 98 -10.05 10.25 -7.72
C THR A 98 -9.99 8.93 -8.48
N GLY A 99 -8.90 8.70 -9.20
CA GLY A 99 -8.57 7.40 -9.78
C GLY A 99 -7.48 6.69 -8.99
N TRP A 100 -7.31 5.39 -9.21
CA TRP A 100 -6.20 4.69 -8.59
C TRP A 100 -4.86 5.20 -9.14
N GLY A 101 -3.96 5.60 -8.23
CA GLY A 101 -2.68 6.22 -8.58
C GLY A 101 -2.79 7.63 -9.18
N VAL A 102 -4.00 8.21 -9.26
CA VAL A 102 -4.25 9.55 -9.77
C VAL A 102 -5.21 10.28 -8.83
N THR A 103 -4.65 11.07 -7.93
CA THR A 103 -5.42 11.83 -6.94
C THR A 103 -5.09 13.32 -7.06
N PRO A 104 -6.08 14.22 -6.91
CA PRO A 104 -5.81 15.64 -6.83
C PRO A 104 -4.93 15.94 -5.61
N MET A 105 -4.10 16.98 -5.71
CA MET A 105 -3.36 17.49 -4.56
C MET A 105 -4.34 17.92 -3.46
N THR A 106 -4.13 17.44 -2.24
CA THR A 106 -4.98 17.78 -1.09
C THR A 106 -4.30 18.80 -0.19
N ARG A 107 -5.09 19.51 0.62
CA ARG A 107 -4.55 20.37 1.70
C ARG A 107 -3.73 19.59 2.72
N GLY A 108 -4.08 18.31 2.94
CA GLY A 108 -3.32 17.42 3.82
C GLY A 108 -1.90 17.18 3.30
N MET A 109 -1.76 16.93 1.99
CA MET A 109 -0.44 16.75 1.38
C MET A 109 0.41 18.02 1.44
N LEU A 110 -0.19 19.20 1.17
CA LEU A 110 0.53 20.48 1.30
C LEU A 110 1.00 20.72 2.74
N THR A 111 0.13 20.42 3.72
CA THR A 111 0.48 20.50 5.14
C THR A 111 1.63 19.55 5.47
N TYR A 112 1.59 18.31 4.99
CA TYR A 112 2.69 17.34 5.16
C TYR A 112 4.00 17.90 4.61
N LEU A 113 4.01 18.36 3.35
CA LEU A 113 5.20 18.94 2.71
C LEU A 113 5.77 20.14 3.49
N ASN A 114 4.90 20.96 4.10
CA ASN A 114 5.33 22.11 4.91
C ASN A 114 6.13 21.71 6.17
N PHE A 115 5.90 20.51 6.71
CA PHE A 115 6.64 20.00 7.87
C PHE A 115 7.90 19.22 7.50
N MET A 116 8.18 19.03 6.20
CA MET A 116 9.33 18.25 5.75
C MET A 116 10.53 19.13 5.41
N GLU A 117 11.72 18.56 5.59
CA GLU A 117 12.99 19.16 5.19
C GLU A 117 13.59 18.41 4.00
N ALA A 118 14.25 19.13 3.08
CA ALA A 118 14.93 18.52 1.94
C ALA A 118 16.07 17.61 2.41
N GLN A 119 16.04 16.34 2.00
CA GLN A 119 17.12 15.37 2.24
C GLN A 119 18.23 15.49 1.20
N TYR A 120 17.87 15.95 0.01
CA TYR A 120 18.73 16.08 -1.17
C TYR A 120 18.58 17.47 -1.80
N GLY A 121 19.37 17.73 -2.84
CA GLY A 121 19.28 18.97 -3.60
C GLY A 121 20.01 20.16 -2.97
N TYR A 122 19.86 21.30 -3.61
CA TYR A 122 20.47 22.58 -3.23
C TYR A 122 19.92 23.09 -1.89
N GLY A 123 18.65 22.79 -1.59
CA GLY A 123 17.99 23.10 -0.33
C GLY A 123 18.27 22.15 0.84
N LYS A 124 19.15 21.15 0.72
CA LYS A 124 19.35 20.11 1.74
C LYS A 124 19.46 20.65 3.17
N GLY A 125 18.68 20.06 4.09
CA GLY A 125 18.59 20.43 5.50
C GLY A 125 17.74 21.67 5.78
N ASN A 126 17.08 22.24 4.77
CA ASN A 126 16.11 23.32 4.93
C ASN A 126 14.68 22.80 4.73
N PRO A 127 13.66 23.50 5.28
CA PRO A 127 12.27 23.22 4.98
C PRO A 127 11.98 23.25 3.47
N LEU A 128 11.13 22.33 3.00
CA LEU A 128 10.69 22.29 1.60
C LEU A 128 9.89 23.54 1.23
N ILE A 129 9.02 23.98 2.14
CA ILE A 129 8.23 25.19 2.00
C ILE A 129 8.76 26.18 3.03
N LYS A 130 9.32 27.29 2.56
CA LYS A 130 9.71 28.41 3.43
C LYS A 130 8.52 29.37 3.55
N ASN A 131 8.06 29.59 4.77
CA ASN A 131 7.00 30.56 5.06
C ASN A 131 7.50 32.02 5.04
N ASP A 132 8.81 32.20 5.08
CA ASP A 132 9.41 33.52 5.09
C ASP A 132 9.58 34.01 3.65
N PHE A 133 8.73 34.95 3.23
CA PHE A 133 8.95 35.86 2.09
C PHE A 133 10.19 36.76 2.30
N ILE A 134 11.12 36.40 3.19
CA ILE A 134 12.39 37.10 3.33
C ILE A 134 13.15 36.80 2.06
N ALA A 135 13.19 37.80 1.17
CA ALA A 135 13.95 37.77 -0.06
C ALA A 135 15.32 37.16 0.25
N CYS A 136 15.60 35.99 -0.33
CA CYS A 136 16.98 35.54 -0.43
C CYS A 136 17.78 36.72 -1.00
N VAL A 137 18.82 37.14 -0.28
CA VAL A 137 19.70 38.24 -0.71
C VAL A 137 20.36 37.90 -2.07
N ASP A 138 20.33 36.61 -2.44
CA ASP A 138 20.80 36.06 -3.70
C ASP A 138 19.62 35.52 -4.54
N ALA A 139 19.30 36.24 -5.62
CA ALA A 139 18.22 35.90 -6.54
C ALA A 139 18.50 34.60 -7.33
N ASP A 140 19.76 34.32 -7.66
CA ASP A 140 20.14 33.11 -8.39
C ASP A 140 19.98 31.88 -7.51
N LYS A 141 20.34 32.02 -6.24
CA LYS A 141 20.10 30.99 -5.21
C LYS A 141 18.62 30.67 -5.07
N GLN A 142 17.77 31.69 -5.02
CA GLN A 142 16.32 31.50 -4.94
C GLN A 142 15.76 30.85 -6.22
N ALA A 143 16.24 31.26 -7.39
CA ALA A 143 15.83 30.69 -8.66
C ALA A 143 16.22 29.21 -8.77
N ALA A 144 17.40 28.82 -8.26
CA ALA A 144 17.84 27.43 -8.21
C ALA A 144 16.92 26.58 -7.30
N LEU A 145 16.67 27.05 -6.07
CA LEU A 145 15.78 26.38 -5.11
C LEU A 145 14.36 26.18 -5.68
N ASN A 146 13.79 27.21 -6.31
CA ASN A 146 12.42 27.17 -6.84
C ASN A 146 12.26 26.24 -8.05
N ARG A 147 13.36 25.81 -8.67
CA ARG A 147 13.34 24.90 -9.83
C ARG A 147 13.52 23.43 -9.45
N GLU A 148 13.84 23.13 -8.20
CA GLU A 148 14.04 21.75 -7.77
C GLU A 148 12.71 20.99 -7.77
N PRO A 149 12.60 19.84 -8.46
CA PRO A 149 11.39 19.04 -8.41
C PRO A 149 11.27 18.40 -7.04
N ILE A 150 10.14 18.63 -6.37
CA ILE A 150 9.92 18.21 -4.98
C ILE A 150 10.09 16.69 -4.78
N ASN A 151 9.79 15.90 -5.82
CA ASN A 151 9.93 14.44 -5.83
C ASN A 151 11.37 13.95 -5.67
N LEU A 152 12.37 14.76 -6.00
CA LEU A 152 13.79 14.43 -5.83
C LEU A 152 14.37 14.90 -4.50
N LEU A 153 13.61 15.67 -3.72
CA LEU A 153 14.09 16.24 -2.47
C LEU A 153 13.92 15.29 -1.28
N LEU A 154 13.07 14.25 -1.42
CA LEU A 154 12.70 13.32 -0.35
C LEU A 154 12.60 11.88 -0.87
N ASP A 155 13.20 10.93 -0.17
CA ASP A 155 13.04 9.50 -0.49
C ASP A 155 11.59 9.03 -0.33
N ALA A 156 10.86 9.61 0.63
CA ALA A 156 9.44 9.29 0.87
C ALA A 156 8.56 9.57 -0.36
N LEU A 157 8.99 10.47 -1.26
CA LEU A 157 8.23 10.87 -2.45
C LEU A 157 8.67 10.14 -3.73
N LYS A 158 9.67 9.25 -3.65
CA LYS A 158 10.25 8.60 -4.84
C LYS A 158 9.23 7.84 -5.70
N ASN A 159 8.17 7.32 -5.08
CA ASN A 159 7.11 6.57 -5.75
C ASN A 159 5.93 7.43 -6.22
N GLN A 160 5.98 8.75 -6.02
CA GLN A 160 4.94 9.70 -6.38
C GLN A 160 5.48 10.71 -7.38
N MET A 161 4.56 11.40 -8.06
CA MET A 161 4.91 12.48 -8.98
C MET A 161 3.94 13.64 -8.79
N PHE A 162 4.46 14.80 -8.40
CA PHE A 162 3.68 16.03 -8.25
C PHE A 162 3.78 16.81 -9.54
N ILE A 163 2.64 17.00 -10.19
CA ILE A 163 2.57 17.59 -11.53
C ILE A 163 1.51 18.66 -11.58
N ASP A 164 1.72 19.59 -12.48
CA ASP A 164 0.70 20.50 -12.97
C ASP A 164 0.17 19.96 -14.31
N VAL A 165 -1.14 20.04 -14.53
CA VAL A 165 -1.82 19.52 -15.72
C VAL A 165 -2.72 20.61 -16.28
N ASP A 166 -2.37 21.10 -17.47
CA ASP A 166 -3.17 22.07 -18.21
C ASP A 166 -4.38 21.40 -18.88
N LEU A 167 -5.54 21.52 -18.24
CA LEU A 167 -6.80 20.95 -18.70
C LEU A 167 -7.42 21.70 -19.91
N SER A 168 -6.79 22.78 -20.39
CA SER A 168 -7.21 23.45 -21.64
C SER A 168 -6.78 22.69 -22.90
N LEU A 169 -5.86 21.73 -22.77
CA LEU A 169 -5.36 20.91 -23.86
C LEU A 169 -6.25 19.68 -24.12
N SER A 170 -6.15 19.10 -25.32
CA SER A 170 -6.95 17.92 -25.68
C SER A 170 -6.49 16.65 -24.97
N ASN A 171 -7.42 15.71 -24.76
CA ASN A 171 -7.15 14.40 -24.17
C ASN A 171 -6.03 13.65 -24.92
N GLU A 172 -6.00 13.73 -26.25
CA GLU A 172 -4.96 13.08 -27.07
C GLU A 172 -3.56 13.62 -26.73
N ILE A 173 -3.42 14.95 -26.64
CA ILE A 173 -2.15 15.60 -26.30
C ILE A 173 -1.74 15.24 -24.86
N LEU A 174 -2.68 15.29 -23.92
CA LEU A 174 -2.42 14.96 -22.52
C LEU A 174 -2.00 13.51 -22.35
N ILE A 175 -2.74 12.54 -22.90
CA ILE A 175 -2.43 11.11 -22.82
C ILE A 175 -1.08 10.80 -23.47
N LYS A 176 -0.81 11.36 -24.65
CA LYS A 176 0.47 11.16 -25.36
C LYS A 176 1.65 11.67 -24.53
N ASN A 177 1.55 12.89 -24.01
CA ASN A 177 2.62 13.47 -23.20
C ASN A 177 2.78 12.75 -21.88
N PHE A 178 1.69 12.45 -21.19
CA PHE A 178 1.74 11.76 -19.91
C PHE A 178 2.36 10.37 -20.04
N THR A 179 1.96 9.60 -21.06
CA THR A 179 2.56 8.28 -21.36
C THR A 179 4.07 8.39 -21.60
N ARG A 180 4.51 9.38 -22.39
CA ARG A 180 5.93 9.63 -22.64
C ARG A 180 6.67 9.99 -21.34
N MET A 181 6.09 10.88 -20.53
CA MET A 181 6.71 11.36 -19.29
C MET A 181 6.78 10.31 -18.20
N LEU A 182 5.77 9.45 -18.04
CA LEU A 182 5.81 8.34 -17.10
C LEU A 182 7.02 7.43 -17.34
N ASN A 183 7.37 7.15 -18.59
CA ASN A 183 8.54 6.32 -18.92
C ASN A 183 9.85 7.01 -18.52
N ILE A 184 9.97 8.31 -18.77
CA ILE A 184 11.17 9.08 -18.44
C ILE A 184 11.31 9.24 -16.93
N TRP A 185 10.26 9.67 -16.24
CA TRP A 185 10.28 9.90 -14.79
C TRP A 185 10.55 8.63 -14.01
N ARG A 186 9.99 7.48 -14.40
CA ARG A 186 10.31 6.20 -13.75
C ARG A 186 11.80 5.87 -13.82
N GLY A 187 12.45 6.14 -14.95
CA GLY A 187 13.89 5.97 -15.09
C GLY A 187 14.69 6.95 -14.22
N GLN A 188 14.31 8.23 -14.23
CA GLN A 188 14.97 9.29 -13.45
C GLN A 188 14.84 9.09 -11.93
N LEU A 189 13.69 8.61 -11.48
CA LEU A 189 13.41 8.26 -10.09
C LEU A 189 13.94 6.88 -9.70
N GLN A 190 14.58 6.16 -10.63
CA GLN A 190 15.14 4.82 -10.42
C GLN A 190 14.09 3.83 -9.87
N LEU A 191 12.85 3.97 -10.34
CA LEU A 191 11.75 3.11 -9.95
C LEU A 191 11.91 1.72 -10.57
N GLN A 192 11.61 0.70 -9.76
CA GLN A 192 11.60 -0.67 -10.24
C GLN A 192 10.50 -0.83 -11.31
N PRO A 193 10.73 -1.65 -12.34
CA PRO A 193 9.70 -1.95 -13.33
C PRO A 193 8.43 -2.47 -12.65
N GLN A 194 7.28 -1.99 -13.13
CA GLN A 194 5.99 -2.50 -12.69
C GLN A 194 5.93 -4.00 -12.96
N LYS A 195 5.58 -4.78 -11.93
CA LYS A 195 5.35 -6.21 -12.13
C LYS A 195 4.10 -6.38 -12.97
N LYS A 196 4.16 -7.31 -13.92
CA LYS A 196 2.96 -7.65 -14.69
C LYS A 196 1.88 -8.15 -13.71
N PRO A 197 0.62 -7.73 -13.90
CA PRO A 197 -0.46 -8.25 -13.08
C PRO A 197 -0.61 -9.75 -13.32
N PHE A 198 -1.17 -10.43 -12.33
CA PHE A 198 -1.56 -11.83 -12.43
C PHE A 198 -2.46 -12.03 -13.64
N ASN A 199 -2.14 -13.02 -14.47
CA ASN A 199 -2.74 -13.14 -15.79
C ASN A 199 -4.22 -13.55 -15.72
N ASN A 200 -4.62 -14.32 -14.72
CA ASN A 200 -5.98 -14.87 -14.61
C ASN A 200 -7.01 -13.86 -14.06
N GLN A 201 -8.28 -14.15 -14.29
CA GLN A 201 -9.43 -13.40 -13.76
C GLN A 201 -9.55 -13.53 -12.24
N TRP A 202 -10.30 -12.63 -11.62
CA TRP A 202 -10.62 -12.61 -10.19
C TRP A 202 -11.16 -13.96 -9.70
N SER A 203 -12.09 -14.60 -10.42
CA SER A 203 -12.65 -15.90 -10.03
C SER A 203 -11.60 -16.98 -9.77
N VAL A 204 -10.54 -17.00 -10.58
CA VAL A 204 -9.39 -17.91 -10.41
C VAL A 204 -8.47 -17.45 -9.27
N ALA A 205 -8.24 -16.14 -9.14
CA ALA A 205 -7.45 -15.58 -8.04
C ALA A 205 -8.11 -15.84 -6.68
N ARG A 206 -9.42 -15.58 -6.54
CA ARG A 206 -10.26 -15.90 -5.38
C ARG A 206 -10.10 -17.35 -4.95
N LYS A 207 -10.29 -18.28 -5.90
CA LYS A 207 -10.12 -19.71 -5.64
C LYS A 207 -8.75 -20.02 -5.04
N LYS A 208 -7.68 -19.47 -5.63
CA LYS A 208 -6.31 -19.64 -5.14
C LYS A 208 -6.05 -18.96 -3.79
N ILE A 209 -6.62 -17.79 -3.54
CA ILE A 209 -6.52 -17.09 -2.24
C ILE A 209 -7.02 -17.98 -1.11
N ILE A 210 -8.16 -18.64 -1.34
CA ILE A 210 -8.79 -19.53 -0.36
C ILE A 210 -8.04 -20.87 -0.28
N GLU A 211 -7.91 -21.59 -1.40
CA GLU A 211 -7.32 -22.94 -1.43
C GLU A 211 -5.86 -22.96 -0.96
N TYR A 212 -5.08 -21.92 -1.32
CA TYR A 212 -3.68 -21.81 -0.92
C TYR A 212 -3.49 -21.05 0.39
N LYS A 213 -4.58 -20.67 1.07
CA LYS A 213 -4.54 -20.02 2.38
C LYS A 213 -3.64 -18.77 2.37
N LEU A 214 -3.75 -17.95 1.32
CA LEU A 214 -2.83 -16.84 1.05
C LEU A 214 -2.91 -15.72 2.09
N ILE A 215 -4.11 -15.43 2.61
CA ILE A 215 -4.31 -14.43 3.68
C ILE A 215 -3.64 -14.88 4.99
N PRO A 216 -3.90 -16.09 5.52
CA PRO A 216 -3.16 -16.60 6.69
C PRO A 216 -1.64 -16.66 6.46
N LEU A 217 -1.21 -17.00 5.24
CA LEU A 217 0.21 -16.99 4.86
C LEU A 217 0.81 -15.58 4.91
N LEU A 218 0.11 -14.55 4.43
CA LEU A 218 0.53 -13.16 4.53
C LEU A 218 0.72 -12.72 5.98
N ASP A 219 -0.22 -13.09 6.86
CA ASP A 219 -0.14 -12.74 8.28
C ASP A 219 1.09 -13.36 8.95
N LEU A 220 1.40 -14.63 8.66
CA LEU A 220 2.62 -15.28 9.15
C LEU A 220 3.89 -14.66 8.55
N LYS A 221 3.88 -14.30 7.26
CA LYS A 221 4.99 -13.63 6.58
C LYS A 221 5.25 -12.24 7.16
N TYR A 222 4.19 -11.53 7.50
CA TYR A 222 4.28 -10.25 8.17
C TYR A 222 4.86 -10.41 9.57
N TRP A 223 4.38 -11.38 10.37
CA TRP A 223 4.98 -11.66 11.68
C TRP A 223 6.46 -12.07 11.59
N GLU A 224 6.82 -12.88 10.60
CA GLU A 224 8.23 -13.24 10.29
C GLU A 224 9.07 -11.97 10.05
N LYS A 225 8.56 -11.04 9.24
CA LYS A 225 9.21 -9.75 8.93
C LYS A 225 9.39 -8.91 10.19
N VAL A 226 8.34 -8.67 10.98
CA VAL A 226 8.46 -7.72 12.10
C VAL A 226 9.25 -8.29 13.28
N THR A 227 9.14 -9.58 13.57
CA THR A 227 9.92 -10.19 14.65
C THR A 227 11.38 -10.46 14.26
N GLY A 228 11.73 -10.32 12.97
CA GLY A 228 13.03 -10.70 12.43
C GLY A 228 13.34 -12.19 12.62
N ASN A 229 12.32 -13.02 12.84
CA ASN A 229 12.45 -14.48 12.89
C ASN A 229 12.41 -15.05 11.47
N VAL A 230 12.75 -16.33 11.34
CA VAL A 230 12.63 -17.05 10.06
C VAL A 230 11.82 -18.32 10.25
N ILE A 231 10.64 -18.37 9.66
CA ILE A 231 9.76 -19.53 9.67
C ILE A 231 10.23 -20.52 8.61
N SER A 232 10.54 -21.74 9.04
CA SER A 232 10.90 -22.80 8.11
C SER A 232 9.70 -23.22 7.24
N VAL A 233 9.98 -23.64 6.00
CA VAL A 233 8.92 -24.08 5.07
C VAL A 233 8.07 -25.21 5.64
N GLY A 234 8.68 -26.16 6.36
CA GLY A 234 7.92 -27.23 7.04
C GLY A 234 6.93 -26.70 8.08
N VAL A 235 7.28 -25.63 8.81
CA VAL A 235 6.36 -24.99 9.76
C VAL A 235 5.23 -24.25 9.05
N TYR A 236 5.51 -23.56 7.93
CA TYR A 236 4.45 -22.96 7.11
C TYR A 236 3.45 -24.02 6.63
N VAL A 237 3.96 -25.13 6.07
CA VAL A 237 3.12 -26.23 5.59
C VAL A 237 2.31 -26.84 6.73
N ALA A 238 2.93 -27.15 7.87
CA ALA A 238 2.23 -27.75 9.00
C ALA A 238 1.19 -26.82 9.63
N ALA A 239 1.42 -25.49 9.64
CA ALA A 239 0.50 -24.52 10.20
C ALA A 239 -0.70 -24.24 9.28
N LEU A 240 -0.45 -24.18 7.96
CA LEU A 240 -1.48 -23.86 6.98
C LEU A 240 -2.23 -25.12 6.53
N PHE A 241 -1.57 -26.26 6.41
CA PHE A 241 -2.11 -27.51 5.88
C PHE A 241 -1.87 -28.65 6.88
N PRO A 242 -2.55 -28.61 8.05
CA PRO A 242 -2.30 -29.54 9.15
C PRO A 242 -2.68 -31.00 8.83
N TYR A 243 -3.46 -31.22 7.78
CA TYR A 243 -3.89 -32.56 7.36
C TYR A 243 -3.04 -33.10 6.20
N GLY A 244 -1.94 -32.43 5.84
CA GLY A 244 -1.04 -32.85 4.78
C GLY A 244 -1.57 -32.57 3.37
N GLU A 245 -2.48 -31.60 3.23
CA GLU A 245 -3.09 -31.23 1.94
C GLU A 245 -2.06 -30.68 0.94
N GLN A 246 -0.91 -30.22 1.43
CA GLN A 246 0.18 -29.65 0.64
C GLN A 246 1.52 -30.10 1.20
N ASP A 247 2.52 -30.25 0.33
CA ASP A 247 3.90 -30.53 0.72
C ASP A 247 4.81 -29.29 0.59
N SER A 248 6.06 -29.42 1.07
CA SER A 248 7.05 -28.34 1.01
C SER A 248 7.45 -27.94 -0.40
N ASN A 249 7.30 -28.81 -1.38
CA ASN A 249 7.66 -28.53 -2.77
C ASN A 249 6.54 -27.72 -3.46
N SER A 250 5.29 -28.18 -3.35
CA SER A 250 4.10 -27.45 -3.79
C SER A 250 4.04 -26.06 -3.14
N PHE A 251 4.34 -25.97 -1.85
CA PHE A 251 4.39 -24.69 -1.15
C PHE A 251 5.37 -23.69 -1.79
N LYS A 252 6.61 -24.13 -2.06
CA LYS A 252 7.65 -23.26 -2.64
C LYS A 252 7.36 -22.88 -4.10
N GLN A 253 6.95 -23.84 -4.91
CA GLN A 253 6.85 -23.65 -6.36
C GLN A 253 5.52 -23.04 -6.78
N VAL A 254 4.43 -23.40 -6.09
CA VAL A 254 3.07 -23.03 -6.47
C VAL A 254 2.54 -21.96 -5.53
N ILE A 255 2.45 -22.24 -4.24
CA ILE A 255 1.77 -21.33 -3.28
C ILE A 255 2.52 -20.01 -3.17
N MET A 256 3.83 -20.04 -2.90
CA MET A 256 4.66 -18.83 -2.81
C MET A 256 4.70 -18.05 -4.12
N LYS A 257 4.70 -18.73 -5.28
CA LYS A 257 4.62 -18.07 -6.58
C LYS A 257 3.29 -17.33 -6.74
N ASN A 258 2.17 -18.00 -6.48
CA ASN A 258 0.85 -17.38 -6.58
C ASN A 258 0.68 -16.24 -5.57
N LEU A 259 1.23 -16.38 -4.36
CA LEU A 259 1.29 -15.28 -3.40
C LEU A 259 1.95 -14.05 -4.03
N LEU A 260 3.17 -14.20 -4.55
CA LEU A 260 3.93 -13.09 -5.13
C LEU A 260 3.28 -12.47 -6.37
N ASP A 261 2.59 -13.28 -7.17
CA ASP A 261 1.92 -12.79 -8.38
C ASP A 261 0.58 -12.10 -8.06
N ILE A 262 -0.21 -12.64 -7.12
CA ILE A 262 -1.54 -12.13 -6.75
C ILE A 262 -1.44 -10.86 -5.89
N THR A 263 -0.40 -10.73 -5.06
CA THR A 263 -0.25 -9.64 -4.09
C THR A 263 0.48 -8.40 -4.64
N THR A 264 0.68 -8.29 -5.95
CA THR A 264 1.20 -7.06 -6.56
C THR A 264 0.12 -5.98 -6.63
N LYS A 265 0.53 -4.70 -6.58
CA LYS A 265 -0.41 -3.56 -6.71
C LYS A 265 -1.23 -3.67 -8.00
N GLU A 266 -0.57 -3.99 -9.09
CA GLU A 266 -1.16 -4.15 -10.41
C GLU A 266 -2.19 -5.29 -10.45
N SER A 267 -1.94 -6.40 -9.76
CA SER A 267 -2.91 -7.49 -9.64
C SER A 267 -4.14 -7.08 -8.84
N ILE A 268 -3.94 -6.45 -7.68
CA ILE A 268 -5.04 -5.97 -6.83
C ILE A 268 -5.94 -5.01 -7.60
N GLU A 269 -5.36 -4.08 -8.36
CA GLU A 269 -6.13 -3.12 -9.16
C GLU A 269 -6.85 -3.75 -10.33
N LYS A 270 -6.21 -4.70 -11.01
CA LYS A 270 -6.86 -5.50 -12.04
C LYS A 270 -8.13 -6.15 -11.47
N PHE A 271 -8.03 -6.79 -10.30
CA PHE A 271 -9.18 -7.44 -9.67
C PHE A 271 -10.25 -6.44 -9.25
N ARG A 272 -9.86 -5.27 -8.72
CA ARG A 272 -10.81 -4.22 -8.36
C ARG A 272 -11.62 -3.75 -9.57
N ALA A 273 -10.95 -3.55 -10.70
CA ALA A 273 -11.60 -3.16 -11.96
C ALA A 273 -12.49 -4.26 -12.54
N GLU A 274 -12.20 -5.54 -12.27
CA GLU A 274 -13.04 -6.67 -12.69
C GLU A 274 -14.33 -6.79 -11.84
N ILE A 275 -14.24 -6.57 -10.53
CA ILE A 275 -15.38 -6.72 -9.59
C ILE A 275 -16.30 -5.49 -9.59
N SER A 276 -15.78 -4.31 -9.95
CA SER A 276 -16.55 -3.06 -9.98
C SER A 276 -17.45 -2.90 -11.23
N LYS A 277 -17.50 -3.93 -12.10
CA LYS A 277 -18.36 -3.96 -13.30
C LYS A 277 -19.62 -4.76 -13.02
#